data_AF-A0A2S6QZ10-F1
#
_entry.id   AF-A0A2S6QZ10-F1
#
_cell.length_a   1.000
_cell.length_b   1.000
_cell.length_c   1.000
_cell.angle_alpha   90.00
_cell.angle_beta   90.00
_cell.angle_gamma   90.00
#
_symmetry.space_group_name_H-M   'P 1'
#
loop_
_entity.id
_entity.type
_entity.pdbx_description
1 polymer ?
#
loop_
_entity_poly.entity_id
_entity_poly.type
_entity_poly.pdbx_seq_one_letter_code
_entity_poly.pdbx_strand_id
1 'polypeptide(L)'
;MQKKINLSIQLPEDRDSLLPVHSDVWSGDSPFEVVVWLPLVNCFKTKSMYILPANLINQFNKKISKKNYQNSEKVFQLIKKKVKWIKINYGQVLIFNQSLPHGNRVNKEPETRWSLNCRFKNIFSPYGDKKIGEFFEPITLRAASEIGLKY
;
A
#
# COMPACT_ATOMS: atom_id res chain seq x y z
N MET A 1 -0.86 -3.73 -14.64
CA MET A 1 -0.88 -4.52 -13.39
C MET A 1 0.54 -4.87 -13.02
N GLN A 2 0.86 -4.92 -11.73
CA GLN A 2 2.15 -5.39 -11.25
C GLN A 2 2.39 -6.85 -11.67
N LYS A 3 3.56 -7.15 -12.26
CA LYS A 3 3.87 -8.46 -12.84
C LYS A 3 3.91 -9.59 -11.81
N LYS A 4 4.52 -9.33 -10.65
CA LYS A 4 4.67 -10.30 -9.56
C LYS A 4 3.78 -9.91 -8.40
N ILE A 5 2.91 -10.80 -7.95
CA ILE A 5 2.07 -10.55 -6.77
C ILE A 5 2.93 -10.72 -5.51
N ASN A 6 2.86 -9.78 -4.59
CA ASN A 6 3.61 -9.87 -3.34
C ASN A 6 2.82 -10.68 -2.32
N LEU A 7 3.46 -11.68 -1.71
CA LEU A 7 2.97 -12.41 -0.56
C LEU A 7 3.56 -11.80 0.72
N SER A 8 2.71 -11.47 1.67
CA SER A 8 3.11 -11.05 3.01
C SER A 8 2.53 -12.02 4.04
N ILE A 9 3.44 -12.60 4.81
CA ILE A 9 3.14 -13.48 5.95
C ILE A 9 3.64 -12.76 7.20
N GLN A 10 2.86 -12.74 8.27
CA GLN A 10 3.29 -12.17 9.55
C GLN A 10 2.80 -13.06 10.69
N LEU A 11 3.74 -13.70 11.39
CA LEU A 11 3.46 -14.57 12.53
C LEU A 11 3.13 -13.73 13.78
N PRO A 12 2.48 -14.33 14.80
CA PRO A 12 2.38 -13.70 16.12
C PRO A 12 3.76 -13.36 16.69
N GLU A 13 3.88 -12.17 17.29
CA GLU A 13 5.10 -11.60 17.89
C GLU A 13 6.30 -11.42 16.94
N ASP A 14 6.10 -11.59 15.63
CA ASP A 14 7.11 -11.38 14.60
C ASP A 14 7.51 -9.90 14.49
N ARG A 15 8.81 -9.64 14.61
CA ARG A 15 9.44 -8.31 14.55
C ARG A 15 10.17 -8.05 13.23
N ASP A 16 10.33 -9.07 12.40
CA ASP A 16 11.11 -9.00 11.17
C ASP A 16 10.20 -8.72 9.97
N SER A 17 8.95 -9.21 9.98
CA SER A 17 7.96 -8.97 8.92
C SER A 17 7.22 -7.62 9.06
N LEU A 18 7.97 -6.55 9.36
CA LEU A 18 7.43 -5.20 9.55
C LEU A 18 7.67 -4.31 8.33
N LEU A 19 6.59 -3.75 7.81
CA LEU A 19 6.58 -2.58 6.94
C LEU A 19 6.16 -1.38 7.79
N PRO A 20 7.12 -0.58 8.28
CA PRO A 20 6.82 0.61 9.08
C PRO A 20 6.03 1.63 8.25
N VAL A 21 5.56 2.72 8.87
CA VAL A 21 4.76 3.70 8.13
C VAL A 21 5.49 4.20 6.88
N HIS A 22 4.82 4.10 5.74
CA HIS A 22 5.29 4.54 4.44
C HIS A 22 4.10 5.00 3.59
N SER A 23 4.41 5.54 2.43
CA SER A 23 3.51 5.74 1.31
C SER A 23 4.28 5.27 0.09
N ASP A 24 3.65 4.53 -0.80
CA ASP A 24 4.35 3.91 -1.93
C ASP A 24 4.96 4.99 -2.84
N VAL A 25 4.32 6.16 -2.93
CA VAL A 25 4.82 7.32 -3.66
C VAL A 25 6.13 7.87 -3.07
N TRP A 26 6.38 7.68 -1.77
CA TRP A 26 7.66 8.07 -1.15
C TRP A 26 8.80 7.11 -1.52
N SER A 27 8.46 5.92 -2.03
CA SER A 27 9.39 4.85 -2.41
C SER A 27 9.56 4.72 -3.93
N GLY A 28 9.10 5.73 -4.69
CA GLY A 28 9.30 5.82 -6.14
C GLY A 28 8.14 5.30 -6.97
N ASP A 29 7.04 4.82 -6.36
CA ASP A 29 5.84 4.47 -7.12
C ASP A 29 5.12 5.72 -7.64
N SER A 30 4.35 5.56 -8.72
CA SER A 30 3.55 6.66 -9.26
C SER A 30 2.36 6.99 -8.33
N PRO A 31 1.93 8.25 -8.22
CA PRO A 31 0.68 8.58 -7.53
C PRO A 31 -0.57 8.13 -8.30
N PHE A 32 -0.43 7.64 -9.54
CA PHE A 32 -1.53 7.19 -10.41
C PHE A 32 -1.81 5.69 -10.32
N GLU A 33 -1.59 5.10 -9.15
CA GLU A 33 -1.76 3.67 -8.92
C GLU A 33 -2.70 3.40 -7.75
N VAL A 34 -3.31 2.23 -7.77
CA VAL A 34 -4.16 1.72 -6.71
C VAL A 34 -3.67 0.36 -6.26
N VAL A 35 -3.67 0.12 -4.95
CA VAL A 35 -3.30 -1.17 -4.38
C VAL A 35 -4.56 -1.96 -4.10
N VAL A 36 -4.53 -3.22 -4.52
CA VAL A 36 -5.45 -4.27 -4.10
C VAL A 36 -4.76 -5.11 -3.04
N TRP A 37 -5.29 -5.09 -1.83
CA TRP A 37 -4.83 -5.92 -0.72
C TRP A 37 -5.88 -6.99 -0.42
N LEU A 38 -5.46 -8.26 -0.56
CA LEU A 38 -6.30 -9.44 -0.39
C LEU A 38 -5.79 -10.28 0.77
N PRO A 39 -6.39 -10.16 1.96
CA PRO A 39 -6.16 -11.07 3.07
C PRO A 39 -6.65 -12.48 2.74
N LEU A 40 -5.86 -13.48 3.09
CA LEU A 40 -6.22 -14.90 3.01
C LEU A 40 -6.73 -15.44 4.36
N VAL A 41 -6.99 -14.54 5.31
CA VAL A 41 -7.51 -14.79 6.66
C VAL A 41 -8.32 -13.57 7.11
N ASN A 42 -9.06 -13.69 8.22
CA ASN A 42 -9.62 -12.52 8.90
C ASN A 42 -8.48 -11.62 9.42
N CYS A 43 -8.55 -10.33 9.13
CA CYS A 43 -7.62 -9.32 9.62
C CYS A 43 -8.33 -8.34 10.55
N PHE A 44 -7.76 -8.15 11.72
CA PHE A 44 -8.27 -7.28 12.78
C PHE A 44 -7.12 -6.79 13.65
N LYS A 45 -7.31 -5.66 14.32
CA LYS A 45 -6.34 -5.10 15.29
C LYS A 45 -4.90 -5.18 14.75
N THR A 46 -3.96 -5.69 15.54
CA THR A 46 -2.53 -5.73 15.22
C THR A 46 -2.14 -6.78 14.18
N LYS A 47 -3.01 -7.78 13.93
CA LYS A 47 -2.89 -8.71 12.80
C LYS A 47 -3.09 -8.02 11.46
N SER A 48 -3.72 -6.85 11.44
CA SER A 48 -3.99 -6.09 10.21
C SER A 48 -2.94 -5.01 9.94
N MET A 49 -3.03 -4.39 8.77
CA MET A 49 -2.39 -3.11 8.51
C MET A 49 -3.21 -1.96 9.09
N TYR A 50 -2.56 -0.82 9.29
CA TYR A 50 -3.21 0.46 9.59
C TYR A 50 -3.03 1.41 8.41
N ILE A 51 -3.95 2.36 8.27
CA ILE A 51 -3.90 3.42 7.26
C ILE A 51 -4.32 4.75 7.88
N LEU A 52 -3.68 5.84 7.46
CA LEU A 52 -4.15 7.19 7.76
C LEU A 52 -5.37 7.50 6.87
N PRO A 53 -6.53 7.83 7.46
CA PRO A 53 -7.72 8.20 6.69
C PRO A 53 -7.47 9.38 5.73
N ALA A 54 -8.05 9.30 4.53
CA ALA A 54 -7.86 10.28 3.46
C ALA A 54 -8.20 11.73 3.87
N ASN A 55 -9.23 11.93 4.70
CA ASN A 55 -9.61 13.25 5.20
C ASN A 55 -8.52 13.92 6.06
N LEU A 56 -7.51 13.18 6.51
CA LEU A 56 -6.41 13.68 7.33
C LEU A 56 -5.12 13.93 6.53
N ILE A 57 -5.08 13.57 5.24
CA ILE A 57 -3.85 13.63 4.43
C ILE A 57 -3.31 15.05 4.29
N ASN A 58 -4.19 16.03 4.07
CA ASN A 58 -3.79 17.43 3.91
C ASN A 58 -3.17 17.99 5.20
N GLN A 59 -3.76 17.65 6.35
CA GLN A 59 -3.21 18.04 7.65
C GLN A 59 -1.86 17.37 7.91
N PHE A 60 -1.73 16.10 7.52
CA PHE A 60 -0.48 15.35 7.65
C PHE A 60 0.63 15.95 6.78
N ASN A 61 0.37 16.18 5.49
CA ASN A 61 1.35 16.75 4.56
C ASN A 61 1.84 18.13 5.02
N LYS A 62 0.95 19.00 5.53
CA LYS A 62 1.33 20.31 6.10
C LYS A 62 2.22 20.20 7.34
N LYS A 63 2.09 19.11 8.12
CA LYS A 63 2.92 18.87 9.33
C LYS A 63 4.27 18.26 8.97
N ILE A 64 4.29 17.35 8.01
CA ILE A 64 5.50 16.66 7.53
C ILE A 64 6.35 17.62 6.71
N SER A 65 5.79 18.45 5.82
CA SER A 65 6.59 19.39 5.03
C SER A 65 7.36 20.40 5.88
N LYS A 66 6.86 20.73 7.08
CA LYS A 66 7.52 21.63 8.03
C LYS A 66 8.65 20.96 8.83
N LYS A 67 8.78 19.64 8.77
CA LYS A 67 9.71 18.86 9.59
C LYS A 67 10.27 17.72 8.76
N ASN A 68 11.56 17.76 8.43
CA ASN A 68 12.25 16.70 7.69
C ASN A 68 12.34 15.40 8.53
N TYR A 69 11.24 14.67 8.61
CA TYR A 69 11.16 13.39 9.31
C TYR A 69 11.77 12.30 8.42
N GLN A 70 13.03 11.96 8.70
CA GLN A 70 13.72 10.85 8.04
C GLN A 70 13.44 9.48 8.69
N ASN A 71 12.68 9.44 9.79
CA ASN A 71 12.47 8.23 10.57
C ASN A 71 10.98 7.87 10.62
N SER A 72 10.65 6.70 10.09
CA SER A 72 9.29 6.15 10.04
C SER A 72 8.66 5.99 11.43
N GLU A 73 9.41 5.65 12.46
CA GLU A 73 8.88 5.56 13.83
C GLU A 73 8.38 6.91 14.33
N LYS A 74 9.15 7.99 14.10
CA LYS A 74 8.73 9.35 14.45
C LYS A 74 7.46 9.74 13.70
N VAL A 75 7.37 9.39 12.42
CA VAL A 75 6.16 9.63 11.60
C VAL A 75 4.97 8.88 12.20
N PHE A 76 5.15 7.61 12.57
CA PHE A 76 4.06 6.81 13.15
C PHE A 76 3.57 7.42 14.46
N GLN A 77 4.46 7.83 15.36
CA GLN A 77 4.06 8.42 16.65
C GLN A 77 3.18 9.67 16.48
N LEU A 78 3.39 10.45 15.41
CA LEU A 78 2.55 11.62 15.10
C LEU A 78 1.13 11.26 14.67
N ILE A 79 0.97 10.11 14.01
CA ILE A 79 -0.30 9.66 13.44
C ILE A 79 -0.95 8.52 14.22
N LYS A 80 -0.28 7.91 15.20
CA LYS A 80 -0.69 6.69 15.91
C LYS A 80 -2.12 6.75 16.44
N LYS A 81 -2.56 7.91 16.94
CA LYS A 81 -3.92 8.13 17.47
C LYS A 81 -4.99 8.37 16.39
N LYS A 82 -4.57 8.53 15.13
CA LYS A 82 -5.41 8.91 13.98
C LYS A 82 -5.53 7.82 12.92
N VAL A 83 -4.64 6.83 12.95
CA VAL A 83 -4.71 5.71 12.01
C VAL A 83 -5.91 4.82 12.30
N LYS A 84 -6.45 4.22 11.24
CA LYS A 84 -7.47 3.17 11.34
C LYS A 84 -6.81 1.83 11.08
N TRP A 85 -7.01 0.89 12.00
CA TRP A 85 -6.69 -0.51 11.78
C TRP A 85 -7.75 -1.12 10.86
N ILE A 86 -7.32 -1.73 9.76
CA ILE A 86 -8.26 -2.30 8.79
C ILE A 86 -8.88 -3.56 9.39
N LYS A 87 -10.18 -3.54 9.65
CA LYS A 87 -10.94 -4.76 9.93
C LYS A 87 -11.54 -5.26 8.62
N ILE A 88 -11.16 -6.46 8.22
CA ILE A 88 -11.60 -7.08 6.97
C ILE A 88 -11.64 -8.60 7.15
N ASN A 89 -12.73 -9.22 6.72
CA ASN A 89 -12.93 -10.65 6.86
C ASN A 89 -12.37 -11.40 5.65
N TYR A 90 -12.11 -12.69 5.83
CA TYR A 90 -11.78 -13.59 4.74
C TYR A 90 -12.84 -13.49 3.62
N GLY A 91 -12.39 -13.49 2.36
CA GLY A 91 -13.23 -13.29 1.18
C GLY A 91 -13.53 -11.83 0.83
N GLN A 92 -13.12 -10.86 1.66
CA GLN A 92 -13.19 -9.45 1.34
C GLN A 92 -11.87 -8.91 0.82
N VAL A 93 -11.93 -7.84 0.01
CA VAL A 93 -10.76 -7.17 -0.56
C VAL A 93 -10.73 -5.70 -0.15
N LEU A 94 -9.54 -5.16 0.09
CA LEU A 94 -9.33 -3.73 0.27
C LEU A 94 -8.71 -3.15 -1.01
N ILE A 95 -9.38 -2.15 -1.58
CA ILE A 95 -8.84 -1.30 -2.64
C ILE A 95 -8.57 0.06 -2.02
N PHE A 96 -7.34 0.56 -2.07
CA PHE A 96 -6.99 1.82 -1.43
C PHE A 96 -5.96 2.64 -2.21
N ASN A 97 -5.99 3.95 -1.95
CA ASN A 97 -5.01 4.90 -2.47
C ASN A 97 -3.67 4.70 -1.74
N GLN A 98 -2.67 4.18 -2.46
CA GLN A 98 -1.34 3.88 -1.92
C GLN A 98 -0.57 5.12 -1.42
N SER A 99 -1.00 6.31 -1.82
CA SER A 99 -0.41 7.57 -1.38
C SER A 99 -0.69 7.85 0.11
N LEU A 100 -1.70 7.21 0.70
CA LEU A 100 -2.04 7.40 2.12
C LEU A 100 -1.01 6.70 3.02
N PRO A 101 -0.49 7.36 4.07
CA PRO A 101 0.43 6.73 5.00
C PRO A 101 -0.15 5.46 5.63
N HIS A 102 0.54 4.35 5.49
CA HIS A 102 0.08 3.04 5.98
C HIS A 102 1.27 2.16 6.38
N GLY A 103 0.98 1.05 7.06
CA GLY A 103 1.99 0.08 7.49
C GLY A 103 1.40 -0.98 8.42
N ASN A 104 2.26 -1.80 9.03
CA ASN A 104 1.87 -2.74 10.08
C ASN A 104 2.75 -2.59 11.33
N ARG A 105 2.34 -3.26 12.40
CA ARG A 105 3.12 -3.41 13.64
C ARG A 105 3.23 -4.89 13.97
N VAL A 106 4.01 -5.21 15.01
CA VAL A 106 4.08 -6.55 15.59
C VAL A 106 2.65 -7.06 15.82
N ASN A 107 2.37 -8.23 15.25
CA ASN A 107 1.09 -8.89 15.39
C ASN A 107 1.01 -9.51 16.79
N LYS A 108 0.19 -8.93 17.67
CA LYS A 108 -0.03 -9.44 19.04
C LYS A 108 -1.22 -10.39 19.12
N GLU A 109 -1.90 -10.62 18.01
CA GLU A 109 -3.00 -11.57 17.95
C GLU A 109 -2.42 -12.99 17.75
N PRO A 110 -3.10 -14.04 18.23
CA PRO A 110 -2.56 -15.41 18.22
C PRO A 110 -2.50 -16.06 16.83
N GLU A 111 -3.02 -15.39 15.79
CA GLU A 111 -3.14 -15.95 14.45
C GLU A 111 -2.17 -15.28 13.47
N THR A 112 -1.52 -16.07 12.62
CA THR A 112 -0.69 -15.58 11.52
C THR A 112 -1.54 -14.84 10.48
N ARG A 113 -1.07 -13.68 10.01
CA ARG A 113 -1.63 -13.00 8.83
C ARG A 113 -1.00 -13.58 7.57
N TRP A 114 -1.85 -13.92 6.61
CA TRP A 114 -1.47 -14.15 5.22
C TRP A 114 -2.21 -13.15 4.35
N SER A 115 -1.49 -12.45 3.47
CA SER A 115 -2.11 -11.50 2.54
C SER A 115 -1.33 -11.35 1.26
N LEU A 116 -2.04 -11.02 0.19
CA LEU A 116 -1.48 -10.69 -1.11
C LEU A 116 -1.65 -9.19 -1.36
N ASN A 117 -0.66 -8.56 -2.01
CA ASN A 117 -0.82 -7.22 -2.55
C ASN A 117 -0.43 -7.16 -4.03
N CYS A 118 -1.20 -6.38 -4.79
CA CYS A 118 -0.96 -6.14 -6.20
C CYS A 118 -1.34 -4.70 -6.57
N ARG A 119 -0.55 -4.07 -7.44
CA ARG A 119 -0.78 -2.71 -7.93
C ARG A 119 -1.39 -2.68 -9.31
N PHE A 120 -2.29 -1.72 -9.50
CA PHE A 120 -2.96 -1.45 -10.77
C PHE A 120 -2.82 0.02 -11.11
N LYS A 121 -2.68 0.30 -12.40
CA LYS A 121 -2.62 1.65 -12.96
C LYS A 121 -3.06 1.63 -14.41
N ASN A 122 -3.40 2.80 -14.94
CA ASN A 122 -3.69 2.97 -16.36
C ASN A 122 -2.38 2.90 -17.17
N ILE A 123 -2.43 2.30 -18.38
CA ILE A 123 -1.27 2.17 -19.28
C ILE A 123 -0.61 3.51 -19.61
N PHE A 124 -1.39 4.59 -19.75
CA PHE A 124 -0.94 5.93 -20.12
C PHE A 124 -0.67 6.84 -18.92
N SER A 125 -0.84 6.34 -17.69
CA SER A 125 -0.53 7.13 -16.50
C SER A 125 0.99 7.25 -16.29
N PRO A 126 1.49 8.38 -15.76
CA PRO A 126 2.91 8.57 -15.50
C PRO A 126 3.52 7.42 -14.68
N TYR A 127 4.76 7.04 -14.98
CA TYR A 127 5.52 6.03 -14.24
C TYR A 127 6.56 6.71 -13.35
N GLY A 128 6.65 6.29 -12.10
CA GLY A 128 7.77 6.62 -11.22
C GLY A 128 8.97 5.73 -11.55
N ASP A 129 9.71 5.28 -10.54
CA ASP A 129 10.87 4.40 -10.72
C ASP A 129 10.47 3.01 -11.23
N LYS A 130 9.25 2.55 -10.90
CA LYS A 130 8.69 1.29 -11.40
C LYS A 130 8.16 1.45 -12.82
N LYS A 131 8.86 0.89 -13.81
CA LYS A 131 8.54 1.05 -15.25
C LYS A 131 7.66 -0.07 -15.82
N ILE A 132 7.10 0.20 -17.00
CA ILE A 132 6.43 -0.81 -17.85
C ILE A 132 7.45 -1.83 -18.35
N GLY A 133 7.05 -3.10 -18.47
CA GLY A 133 7.91 -4.22 -18.87
C GLY A 133 8.72 -4.80 -17.71
N GLU A 134 9.25 -3.93 -16.84
CA GLU A 134 10.03 -4.32 -15.66
C GLU A 134 9.15 -4.71 -14.48
N PHE A 135 8.29 -3.78 -14.04
CA PHE A 135 7.44 -3.96 -12.86
C PHE A 135 5.96 -4.09 -13.24
N PHE A 136 5.53 -3.37 -14.29
CA PHE A 136 4.14 -3.39 -14.76
C PHE A 136 3.99 -4.06 -16.12
N GLU A 137 2.89 -4.77 -16.29
CA GLU A 137 2.44 -5.35 -17.56
C GLU A 137 0.94 -5.08 -17.77
N PRO A 138 0.49 -4.74 -18.99
CA PRO A 138 -0.93 -4.60 -19.29
C PRO A 138 -1.64 -5.95 -19.16
N ILE A 139 -2.78 -6.00 -18.46
CA ILE A 139 -3.64 -7.20 -18.45
C ILE A 139 -4.30 -7.38 -19.81
N THR A 140 -4.83 -6.27 -20.33
CA THR A 140 -5.48 -6.21 -21.64
C THR A 140 -5.31 -4.79 -22.17
N LEU A 141 -4.75 -4.65 -23.37
CA LEU A 141 -4.77 -3.40 -24.11
C LEU A 141 -6.09 -3.29 -24.87
N ARG A 142 -6.66 -2.09 -24.93
CA ARG A 142 -7.85 -1.84 -25.76
C ARG A 142 -7.41 -1.55 -27.19
N ALA A 143 -8.22 -1.92 -28.17
CA ALA A 143 -7.88 -1.78 -29.60
C ALA A 143 -7.38 -0.38 -29.97
N ALA A 144 -8.03 0.68 -29.48
CA ALA A 144 -7.59 2.06 -29.71
C ALA A 144 -6.17 2.34 -29.15
N SER A 145 -5.83 1.76 -28.00
CA SER A 145 -4.49 1.86 -27.42
C SER A 145 -3.45 1.12 -28.25
N GLU A 146 -3.78 -0.06 -28.77
CA GLU A 146 -2.87 -0.84 -29.63
C GLU A 146 -2.57 -0.12 -30.95
N ILE A 147 -3.60 0.46 -31.58
CA ILE A 147 -3.44 1.25 -32.81
C ILE A 147 -2.57 2.48 -32.52
N GLY A 148 -2.88 3.22 -31.45
CA GLY A 148 -2.13 4.43 -31.09
C GLY A 148 -0.67 4.18 -30.70
N LEU A 149 -0.32 2.99 -30.17
CA LEU A 149 1.06 2.62 -29.83
C LEU A 149 1.90 2.19 -31.05
N LYS A 150 1.26 1.88 -32.18
CA LYS A 150 1.92 1.46 -33.43
C LYS A 150 2.07 2.58 -34.46
N TYR A 151 1.43 3.73 -34.22
CA TYR A 151 1.56 4.93 -35.04
C TYR A 151 2.92 5.59 -34.80
#